data_AF-A0A7S5DSU1-F1
#
_entry.id   AF-A0A7S5DSU1-F1
#
_cell.length_a   1.000
_cell.length_b   1.000
_cell.length_c   1.000
_cell.angle_alpha   90.00
_cell.angle_beta   90.00
_cell.angle_gamma   90.00
#
_symmetry.space_group_name_H-M   'P 1'
#
loop_
_entity.id
_entity.type
_entity.pdbx_description
1 polymer ?
#
loop_
_entity_poly.entity_id
_entity_poly.type
_entity_poly.pdbx_seq_one_letter_code
_entity_poly.pdbx_strand_id
1 'polypeptide(L)'
;MNIDWQPHRIERLPQPANDVRLAIADDGTCFSLFRRHDSAKIWSLWSSEQGYCADLSLPEDLKFPIFSPMPNHGVLVANGLCQWIDGEAPGLNAHLFDANGKVLDSFHAGSSIMDIQVDSEARIWISYFDEGVFGNHGWNGPGPAGLGSGGIVCLDIAGRVLWQHNRADAERFIDDCYALNVIGSKAWFYFYSDFCLGQIGPGFTTTYSEVPLRGSHAFATDGKIFVFSAQYREDPTLCHLAVLGPEGMKTRTNIRLVLPKDVALDPRTTLIKARGEWLHLFRAGIWVAYHLGDLPNV
;
A
#
# COMPACT_ATOMS: atom_id res chain seq x y z
N MET A 1 -1.64 -28.88 8.83
CA MET A 1 -2.00 -29.05 7.40
C MET A 1 -2.35 -27.66 6.90
N ASN A 2 -1.75 -27.22 5.80
CA ASN A 2 -2.02 -25.89 5.27
C ASN A 2 -3.39 -25.88 4.58
N ILE A 3 -4.08 -24.75 4.63
CA ILE A 3 -5.31 -24.53 3.85
C ILE A 3 -4.90 -23.96 2.49
N ASP A 4 -5.38 -24.56 1.41
CA ASP A 4 -5.19 -24.02 0.06
C ASP A 4 -6.21 -22.90 -0.20
N TRP A 5 -5.74 -21.68 -0.42
CA TRP A 5 -6.59 -20.53 -0.76
C TRP A 5 -6.64 -20.39 -2.27
N GLN A 6 -7.82 -20.66 -2.83
CA GLN A 6 -8.04 -20.61 -4.26
C GLN A 6 -8.15 -19.16 -4.73
N PRO A 7 -7.62 -18.83 -5.93
CA PRO A 7 -7.85 -17.53 -6.55
C PRO A 7 -9.34 -17.25 -6.72
N HIS A 8 -9.75 -16.06 -6.30
CA HIS A 8 -11.06 -15.52 -6.61
C HIS A 8 -11.16 -15.14 -8.09
N ARG A 9 -10.09 -14.51 -8.60
CA ARG A 9 -10.01 -14.02 -9.97
C ARG A 9 -8.58 -14.12 -10.49
N ILE A 10 -8.43 -14.49 -11.75
CA ILE A 10 -7.15 -14.56 -12.45
C ILE A 10 -7.32 -13.88 -13.80
N GLU A 11 -6.48 -12.91 -14.10
CA GLU A 11 -6.48 -12.24 -15.40
C GLU A 11 -5.07 -11.94 -15.90
N ARG A 12 -4.94 -11.80 -17.22
CA ARG A 12 -3.74 -11.27 -17.85
C ARG A 12 -3.92 -9.76 -18.02
N LEU A 13 -2.99 -8.99 -17.47
CA LEU A 13 -2.97 -7.55 -17.70
C LEU A 13 -2.48 -7.25 -19.13
N PRO A 14 -2.97 -6.16 -19.74
CA PRO A 14 -2.82 -5.93 -21.18
C PRO A 14 -1.39 -5.72 -21.70
N GLN A 15 -0.35 -5.61 -20.86
CA GLN A 15 1.05 -5.37 -21.30
C GLN A 15 2.12 -6.05 -20.41
N PRO A 16 3.33 -6.34 -20.93
CA PRO A 16 4.38 -7.04 -20.19
C PRO A 16 5.01 -6.22 -19.05
N ALA A 17 5.54 -6.95 -18.07
CA ALA A 17 5.88 -6.61 -16.69
C ALA A 17 6.82 -5.40 -16.40
N ASN A 18 7.28 -4.66 -17.39
CA ASN A 18 8.29 -3.62 -17.15
C ASN A 18 7.60 -2.32 -16.70
N ASP A 19 7.69 -2.05 -15.40
CA ASP A 19 7.23 -0.83 -14.74
C ASP A 19 5.70 -0.72 -14.55
N VAL A 20 5.07 -1.83 -14.19
CA VAL A 20 3.67 -1.86 -13.70
C VAL A 20 3.63 -1.48 -12.22
N ARG A 21 2.59 -0.76 -11.80
CA ARG A 21 2.21 -0.56 -10.40
C ARG A 21 0.78 -1.03 -10.18
N LEU A 22 0.48 -1.46 -8.97
CA LEU A 22 -0.86 -1.85 -8.56
C LEU A 22 -1.36 -1.01 -7.38
N ALA A 23 -2.65 -0.71 -7.40
CA ALA A 23 -3.39 -0.15 -6.29
C ALA A 23 -4.80 -0.75 -6.26
N ILE A 24 -5.38 -0.93 -5.08
CA ILE A 24 -6.67 -1.56 -4.90
C ILE A 24 -7.63 -0.54 -4.30
N ALA A 25 -8.82 -0.40 -4.89
CA ALA A 25 -9.88 0.44 -4.35
C ALA A 25 -10.62 -0.26 -3.19
N ASP A 26 -11.41 0.50 -2.43
CA ASP A 26 -12.19 -0.02 -1.29
C ASP A 26 -13.15 -1.16 -1.65
N ASP A 27 -13.62 -1.22 -2.88
CA ASP A 27 -14.52 -2.26 -3.38
C ASP A 27 -13.80 -3.52 -3.91
N GLY A 28 -12.46 -3.56 -3.81
CA GLY A 28 -11.63 -4.65 -4.35
C GLY A 28 -11.25 -4.48 -5.83
N THR A 29 -11.68 -3.41 -6.50
CA THR A 29 -11.26 -3.13 -7.88
C THR A 29 -9.75 -2.98 -7.96
N CYS A 30 -9.13 -3.76 -8.84
CA CYS A 30 -7.70 -3.68 -9.10
C CYS A 30 -7.43 -2.60 -10.13
N PHE A 31 -6.58 -1.63 -9.78
CA PHE A 31 -6.03 -0.66 -10.70
C PHE A 31 -4.59 -1.00 -11.04
N SER A 32 -4.23 -0.78 -12.29
CA SER A 32 -2.87 -0.90 -12.80
C SER A 32 -2.45 0.40 -13.46
N LEU A 33 -1.25 0.86 -13.15
CA LEU A 33 -0.62 2.02 -13.78
C LEU A 33 0.68 1.55 -14.45
N PHE A 34 0.83 1.84 -15.74
CA PHE A 34 1.99 1.40 -16.51
C PHE A 34 2.45 2.47 -17.50
N ARG A 35 3.77 2.58 -17.68
CA ARG A 35 4.36 3.54 -18.60
C ARG A 35 4.19 3.06 -20.05
N ARG A 36 3.77 3.95 -20.93
CA ARG A 36 3.67 3.63 -22.36
C ARG A 36 5.05 3.45 -22.98
N HIS A 37 5.17 2.51 -23.91
CA HIS A 37 6.43 2.25 -24.61
C HIS A 37 6.88 3.40 -25.54
N ASP A 38 5.94 4.22 -26.01
CA ASP A 38 6.19 5.32 -26.92
C ASP A 38 6.41 6.68 -26.23
N SER A 39 6.38 6.72 -24.89
CA SER A 39 6.60 7.96 -24.14
C SER A 39 7.15 7.72 -22.73
N ALA A 40 8.16 8.51 -22.35
CA ALA A 40 8.68 8.51 -20.98
C ALA A 40 7.72 9.19 -19.97
N LYS A 41 6.81 10.05 -20.43
CA LYS A 41 5.92 10.87 -19.60
C LYS A 41 4.51 10.31 -19.45
N ILE A 42 4.05 9.52 -20.41
CA ILE A 42 2.66 9.07 -20.44
C ILE A 42 2.53 7.71 -19.78
N TRP A 43 1.66 7.64 -18.80
CA TRP A 43 1.29 6.43 -18.08
C TRP A 43 -0.18 6.15 -18.28
N SER A 44 -0.53 4.92 -18.64
CA SER A 44 -1.92 4.53 -18.82
C SER A 44 -2.45 3.90 -17.54
N LEU A 45 -3.62 4.36 -17.11
CA LEU A 45 -4.39 3.80 -16.01
C LEU A 45 -5.39 2.78 -16.55
N TRP A 46 -5.44 1.62 -15.92
CA TRP A 46 -6.37 0.53 -16.21
C TRP A 46 -7.05 0.08 -14.92
N SER A 47 -8.29 -0.42 -15.02
CA SER A 47 -9.00 -1.08 -13.92
C SER A 47 -9.59 -2.42 -14.35
N SER A 48 -9.77 -3.32 -13.39
CA SER A 48 -10.39 -4.64 -13.61
C SER A 48 -11.84 -4.58 -14.05
N GLU A 49 -12.54 -3.48 -13.78
CA GLU A 49 -13.96 -3.33 -14.11
C GLU A 49 -14.19 -2.62 -15.44
N GLN A 50 -13.33 -1.66 -15.80
CA GLN A 50 -13.55 -0.79 -16.96
C GLN A 50 -12.52 -1.00 -18.09
N GLY A 51 -11.45 -1.74 -17.82
CA GLY A 51 -10.33 -1.81 -18.74
C GLY A 51 -9.52 -0.52 -18.73
N TYR A 52 -9.24 0.04 -19.90
CA TYR A 52 -8.55 1.33 -20.01
C TYR A 52 -9.39 2.47 -19.40
N CYS A 53 -8.77 3.28 -18.55
CA CYS A 53 -9.43 4.41 -17.90
C CYS A 53 -8.96 5.74 -18.50
N ALA A 54 -7.66 6.05 -18.42
CA ALA A 54 -7.10 7.34 -18.83
C ALA A 54 -5.60 7.25 -19.11
N ASP A 55 -5.07 8.24 -19.81
CA ASP A 55 -3.64 8.51 -19.93
C ASP A 55 -3.28 9.68 -19.01
N LEU A 56 -2.25 9.50 -18.19
CA LEU A 56 -1.73 10.48 -17.24
C LEU A 56 -0.40 11.02 -17.75
N SER A 57 -0.24 12.34 -17.80
CA SER A 57 1.06 12.98 -18.05
C SER A 57 1.77 13.21 -16.72
N LEU A 58 2.83 12.44 -16.47
CA LEU A 58 3.64 12.51 -15.27
C LEU A 58 5.05 13.06 -15.57
N PRO A 59 5.78 13.55 -14.54
CA PRO A 59 7.18 13.95 -14.71
C PRO A 59 8.07 12.82 -15.27
N GLU A 60 9.11 13.16 -16.02
CA GLU A 60 10.03 12.17 -16.64
C GLU A 60 10.89 11.44 -15.61
N ASP A 61 11.18 12.09 -14.48
CA ASP A 61 12.05 11.62 -13.42
C ASP A 61 11.30 10.81 -12.34
N LEU A 62 10.09 10.32 -12.67
CA LEU A 62 9.33 9.42 -11.83
C LEU A 62 10.05 8.08 -11.70
N LYS A 63 10.70 7.85 -10.56
CA LYS A 63 11.52 6.64 -10.31
C LYS A 63 10.72 5.54 -9.63
N PHE A 64 9.89 5.91 -8.65
CA PHE A 64 9.17 4.97 -7.81
C PHE A 64 7.69 5.36 -7.73
N PRO A 65 6.92 5.32 -8.83
CA PRO A 65 5.51 5.63 -8.79
C PRO A 65 4.78 4.74 -7.79
N ILE A 66 4.01 5.38 -6.92
CA ILE A 66 3.05 4.75 -6.00
C ILE A 66 1.76 5.54 -6.19
N PHE A 67 0.62 4.85 -6.22
CA PHE A 67 -0.64 5.51 -6.52
C PHE A 67 -1.79 4.89 -5.76
N SER A 68 -2.91 5.62 -5.72
CA SER A 68 -4.16 5.15 -5.12
C SER A 68 -5.35 5.70 -5.90
N PRO A 69 -6.36 4.88 -6.22
CA PRO A 69 -7.61 5.37 -6.80
C PRO A 69 -8.34 6.27 -5.79
N MET A 70 -9.01 7.30 -6.29
CA MET A 70 -9.82 8.21 -5.48
C MET A 70 -11.30 7.78 -5.50
N PRO A 71 -12.08 8.08 -4.45
CA PRO A 71 -13.52 7.78 -4.42
C PRO A 71 -14.33 8.42 -5.56
N ASN A 72 -13.82 9.49 -6.18
CA ASN A 72 -14.48 10.24 -7.25
C ASN A 72 -14.02 9.85 -8.67
N HIS A 73 -13.53 8.61 -8.85
CA HIS A 73 -12.95 8.09 -10.10
C HIS A 73 -11.65 8.77 -10.56
N GLY A 74 -11.10 9.70 -9.78
CA GLY A 74 -9.76 10.23 -9.99
C GLY A 74 -8.67 9.27 -9.51
N VAL A 75 -7.42 9.72 -9.60
CA VAL A 75 -6.26 8.95 -9.11
C VAL A 75 -5.23 9.89 -8.49
N LEU A 76 -4.64 9.47 -7.38
CA LEU A 76 -3.48 10.13 -6.79
C LEU A 76 -2.23 9.34 -7.18
N VAL A 77 -1.25 9.99 -7.80
CA VAL A 77 0.05 9.38 -8.12
C VAL A 77 1.16 10.17 -7.44
N ALA A 78 2.05 9.48 -6.74
CA ALA A 78 3.23 10.05 -6.11
C ALA A 78 4.52 9.40 -6.60
N ASN A 79 5.60 10.16 -6.69
CA ASN A 79 6.95 9.62 -6.72
C ASN A 79 7.34 9.24 -5.30
N GLY A 80 7.68 7.97 -5.08
CA GLY A 80 8.02 7.46 -3.76
C GLY A 80 9.28 8.09 -3.15
N LEU A 81 10.13 8.71 -3.96
CA LEU A 81 11.28 9.50 -3.50
C LEU A 81 11.09 10.99 -3.82
N CYS A 82 11.44 11.83 -2.86
CA CYS A 82 11.50 13.27 -3.01
C CYS A 82 12.71 13.79 -2.23
N GLN A 83 13.70 14.37 -2.93
CA GLN A 83 14.89 14.90 -2.28
C GLN A 83 14.59 16.27 -1.66
N TRP A 84 15.14 16.53 -0.46
CA TRP A 84 15.24 17.88 0.06
C TRP A 84 16.54 18.54 -0.39
N ILE A 85 16.44 19.80 -0.80
CA ILE A 85 17.56 20.64 -1.22
C ILE A 85 17.57 21.88 -0.32
N ASP A 86 18.73 22.18 0.26
CA ASP A 86 18.87 23.33 1.15
C ASP A 86 18.56 24.65 0.42
N GLY A 87 17.77 25.50 1.08
CA GLY A 87 17.26 26.74 0.51
C GLY A 87 16.07 26.60 -0.44
N GLU A 88 15.59 25.38 -0.74
CA GLU A 88 14.43 25.15 -1.60
C GLU A 88 13.18 24.73 -0.80
N ALA A 89 12.01 25.01 -1.37
CA ALA A 89 10.76 24.46 -0.86
C ALA A 89 10.73 22.93 -1.12
N PRO A 90 10.05 22.14 -0.26
CA PRO A 90 9.82 20.73 -0.53
C PRO A 90 9.24 20.48 -1.92
N GLY A 91 9.84 19.54 -2.67
CA GLY A 91 9.35 19.19 -4.00
C GLY A 91 7.93 18.63 -3.96
N LEU A 92 7.11 19.01 -4.94
CA LEU A 92 5.75 18.49 -5.09
C LEU A 92 5.82 17.15 -5.84
N ASN A 93 5.86 16.06 -5.08
CA ASN A 93 6.01 14.72 -5.64
C ASN A 93 4.71 13.93 -5.74
N ALA A 94 3.57 14.48 -5.32
CA ALA A 94 2.26 13.87 -5.50
C ALA A 94 1.37 14.74 -6.38
N HIS A 95 0.66 14.09 -7.30
CA HIS A 95 -0.22 14.71 -8.29
C HIS A 95 -1.59 14.04 -8.24
N LEU A 96 -2.61 14.85 -7.99
CA LEU A 96 -4.00 14.42 -8.01
C LEU A 96 -4.57 14.62 -9.41
N PHE A 97 -5.15 13.58 -9.99
CA PHE A 97 -5.77 13.60 -11.31
C PHE A 97 -7.28 13.38 -11.22
N ASP A 98 -8.03 13.99 -12.13
CA ASP A 98 -9.42 13.65 -12.38
C ASP A 98 -9.56 12.36 -13.21
N ALA A 99 -10.80 11.92 -13.42
CA ALA A 99 -11.12 10.72 -14.19
C ALA A 99 -10.68 10.79 -15.67
N ASN A 100 -10.36 11.97 -16.20
CA ASN A 100 -9.89 12.17 -17.58
C ASN A 100 -8.36 12.27 -17.67
N GLY A 101 -7.64 12.10 -16.55
CA GLY A 101 -6.19 12.21 -16.49
C GLY A 101 -5.66 13.65 -16.46
N LYS A 102 -6.51 14.63 -16.12
CA LYS A 102 -6.07 16.02 -15.92
C LYS A 102 -5.63 16.24 -14.48
N VAL A 103 -4.48 16.89 -14.29
CA VAL A 103 -4.00 17.30 -12.96
C VAL A 103 -4.96 18.32 -12.34
N LEU A 104 -5.45 18.02 -11.15
CA LEU A 104 -6.27 18.87 -10.31
C LEU A 104 -5.43 19.65 -9.30
N ASP A 105 -4.47 18.97 -8.66
CA ASP A 105 -3.61 19.57 -7.64
C ASP A 105 -2.27 18.83 -7.53
N SER A 106 -1.29 19.41 -6.85
CA SER A 106 -0.02 18.78 -6.54
C SER A 106 0.54 19.25 -5.20
N PHE A 107 1.06 18.31 -4.41
CA PHE A 107 1.56 18.58 -3.07
C PHE A 107 2.77 17.71 -2.72
N HIS A 108 3.45 18.06 -1.63
CA HIS A 108 4.53 17.24 -1.08
C HIS A 108 3.95 16.10 -0.24
N ALA A 109 4.31 14.86 -0.57
CA ALA A 109 3.85 13.64 0.10
C ALA A 109 4.95 12.93 0.90
N GLY A 110 6.10 13.57 1.10
CA GLY A 110 7.25 12.98 1.78
C GLY A 110 8.16 12.21 0.83
N SER A 111 9.15 11.52 1.40
CA SER A 111 10.11 10.67 0.69
C SER A 111 10.18 9.29 1.33
N SER A 112 10.66 8.32 0.56
CA SER A 112 10.70 6.89 0.92
C SER A 112 9.31 6.38 1.31
N ILE A 113 8.33 6.66 0.46
CA ILE A 113 6.95 6.18 0.59
C ILE A 113 6.91 4.67 0.36
N MET A 114 6.24 3.95 1.25
CA MET A 114 5.99 2.51 1.15
C MET A 114 4.66 2.22 0.43
N ASP A 115 3.56 2.84 0.90
CA ASP A 115 2.24 2.66 0.32
C ASP A 115 1.39 3.94 0.44
N ILE A 116 0.40 4.07 -0.46
CA ILE A 116 -0.60 5.12 -0.43
C ILE A 116 -1.98 4.51 -0.58
N GLN A 117 -2.87 4.88 0.33
CA GLN A 117 -4.22 4.37 0.41
C GLN A 117 -5.18 5.50 0.74
N VAL A 118 -6.09 5.80 -0.19
CA VAL A 118 -7.11 6.84 0.00
C VAL A 118 -8.40 6.19 0.48
N ASP A 119 -9.00 6.71 1.55
CA ASP A 119 -10.27 6.18 2.04
C ASP A 119 -11.51 6.83 1.42
N SER A 120 -12.68 6.32 1.77
CA SER A 120 -13.98 6.82 1.30
C SER A 120 -14.30 8.26 1.68
N GLU A 121 -13.60 8.84 2.67
CA GLU A 121 -13.68 10.26 3.04
C GLU A 121 -12.63 11.12 2.30
N ALA A 122 -11.93 10.53 1.32
CA ALA A 122 -10.83 11.12 0.57
C ALA A 122 -9.64 11.54 1.43
N ARG A 123 -9.46 10.91 2.61
CA ARG A 123 -8.24 11.09 3.41
C ARG A 123 -7.15 10.20 2.84
N ILE A 124 -5.94 10.74 2.75
CA ILE A 124 -4.80 10.11 2.10
C ILE A 124 -3.89 9.53 3.19
N TRP A 125 -3.84 8.20 3.28
CA TRP A 125 -2.95 7.49 4.19
C TRP A 125 -1.66 7.14 3.47
N ILE A 126 -0.53 7.50 4.07
CA ILE A 126 0.80 7.26 3.52
C ILE A 126 1.64 6.58 4.59
N SER A 127 2.17 5.40 4.26
CA SER A 127 3.17 4.72 5.07
C SER A 127 4.57 4.96 4.51
N TYR A 128 5.58 4.93 5.37
CA TYR A 128 6.98 5.18 4.99
C TYR A 128 7.90 4.04 5.40
N PHE A 129 8.97 3.87 4.61
CA PHE A 129 10.13 3.06 4.96
C PHE A 129 10.97 3.74 6.05
N ASP A 130 11.87 2.98 6.66
CA ASP A 130 12.86 3.49 7.63
C ASP A 130 13.68 4.67 7.12
N GLU A 131 14.07 4.65 5.84
CA GLU A 131 14.77 5.78 5.22
C GLU A 131 13.94 7.08 5.25
N GLY A 132 12.61 6.99 5.19
CA GLY A 132 11.72 8.14 5.32
C GLY A 132 11.57 8.58 6.78
N VAL A 133 11.48 7.62 7.69
CA VAL A 133 11.34 7.83 9.13
C VAL A 133 12.59 8.49 9.73
N PHE A 134 13.76 7.90 9.48
CA PHE A 134 15.02 8.35 10.04
C PHE A 134 15.69 9.45 9.22
N GLY A 135 15.30 9.61 7.95
CA GLY A 135 15.83 10.61 7.04
C GLY A 135 16.88 10.06 6.11
N ASN A 136 16.64 10.29 4.82
CA ASN A 136 17.57 10.09 3.73
C ASN A 136 17.31 11.18 2.70
N HIS A 137 18.15 11.29 1.66
CA HIS A 137 17.96 12.26 0.57
C HIS A 137 17.81 13.71 1.06
N GLY A 138 18.60 14.09 2.06
CA GLY A 138 18.64 15.44 2.63
C GLY A 138 17.66 15.70 3.76
N TRP A 139 16.70 14.80 4.02
CA TRP A 139 15.74 14.91 5.13
C TRP A 139 16.33 14.47 6.48
N ASN A 140 15.72 14.96 7.57
CA ASN A 140 16.01 14.64 8.98
C ASN A 140 17.51 14.65 9.36
N GLY A 141 18.17 15.80 9.15
CA GLY A 141 19.58 16.00 9.50
C GLY A 141 20.52 15.74 8.30
N PRO A 142 21.15 16.79 7.71
CA PRO A 142 21.14 18.19 8.13
C PRO A 142 19.84 18.95 7.79
N GLY A 143 18.95 18.41 6.96
CA GLY A 143 17.71 19.08 6.59
C GLY A 143 16.60 18.97 7.64
N PRO A 144 15.43 19.58 7.37
CA PRO A 144 14.30 19.60 8.28
C PRO A 144 13.68 18.21 8.45
N ALA A 145 12.81 18.09 9.46
CA ALA A 145 11.97 16.91 9.61
C ALA A 145 11.05 16.77 8.39
N GLY A 146 11.14 15.65 7.67
CA GLY A 146 10.27 15.31 6.55
C GLY A 146 9.00 14.61 7.03
N LEU A 147 7.96 14.58 6.17
CA LEU A 147 6.71 13.88 6.47
C LEU A 147 6.93 12.40 6.85
N GLY A 148 7.96 11.78 6.26
CA GLY A 148 8.34 10.39 6.55
C GLY A 148 8.63 10.11 8.01
N SER A 149 9.12 11.10 8.77
CA SER A 149 9.37 10.98 10.21
C SER A 149 8.14 10.55 11.02
N GLY A 150 6.93 10.78 10.48
CA GLY A 150 5.67 10.33 11.05
C GLY A 150 5.46 8.81 11.06
N GLY A 151 6.21 8.02 10.27
CA GLY A 151 6.04 6.58 10.09
C GLY A 151 4.81 6.20 9.25
N ILE A 152 3.65 6.71 9.68
CA ILE A 152 2.41 6.76 8.90
C ILE A 152 1.76 8.13 9.11
N VAL A 153 1.27 8.72 8.04
CA VAL A 153 0.59 10.02 8.05
C VAL A 153 -0.76 9.94 7.34
N CYS A 154 -1.68 10.82 7.76
CA CYS A 154 -2.97 11.03 7.13
C CYS A 154 -3.03 12.49 6.65
N LEU A 155 -3.27 12.70 5.35
CA LEU A 155 -3.39 14.02 4.73
C LEU A 155 -4.82 14.27 4.24
N ASP A 156 -5.18 15.53 4.11
CA ASP A 156 -6.33 15.94 3.29
C ASP A 156 -5.97 15.95 1.78
N ILE A 157 -6.96 16.16 0.93
CA ILE A 157 -6.78 16.20 -0.54
C ILE A 157 -5.88 17.35 -1.04
N ALA A 158 -5.60 18.34 -0.19
CA ALA A 158 -4.69 19.46 -0.48
C ALA A 158 -3.28 19.21 0.09
N GLY A 159 -3.01 18.00 0.61
CA GLY A 159 -1.71 17.62 1.18
C GLY A 159 -1.45 18.15 2.59
N ARG A 160 -2.47 18.65 3.30
CA ARG A 160 -2.30 19.12 4.69
C ARG A 160 -2.35 17.95 5.65
N VAL A 161 -1.42 17.91 6.60
CA VAL A 161 -1.38 16.87 7.64
C VAL A 161 -2.60 16.96 8.55
N LEU A 162 -3.44 15.93 8.53
CA LEU A 162 -4.53 15.74 9.48
C LEU A 162 -4.04 15.02 10.73
N TRP A 163 -3.13 14.06 10.55
CA TRP A 163 -2.57 13.25 11.63
C TRP A 163 -1.25 12.58 11.22
N GLN A 164 -0.41 12.25 12.21
CA GLN A 164 0.80 11.44 12.05
C GLN A 164 1.00 10.57 13.29
N HIS A 165 1.63 9.41 13.14
CA HIS A 165 1.82 8.47 14.24
C HIS A 165 2.96 8.86 15.18
N ASN A 166 4.19 8.97 14.67
CA ASN A 166 5.39 9.22 15.46
C ASN A 166 5.40 10.66 16.00
N ARG A 167 4.63 10.89 17.05
CA ARG A 167 4.54 12.12 17.82
C ARG A 167 5.24 11.90 19.16
N ALA A 168 5.53 12.99 19.87
CA ALA A 168 6.21 12.93 21.16
C ALA A 168 5.46 12.10 22.22
N ASP A 169 4.14 11.95 22.07
CA ASP A 169 3.22 11.23 22.96
C ASP A 169 2.80 9.85 22.44
N ALA A 170 3.41 9.35 21.35
CA ALA A 170 3.08 8.04 20.80
C ALA A 170 3.50 6.92 21.76
N GLU A 171 2.62 5.94 22.00
CA GLU A 171 2.91 4.76 22.83
C GLU A 171 4.03 3.90 22.22
N ARG A 172 4.09 3.88 20.88
CA ARG A 172 5.05 3.10 20.10
C ARG A 172 5.69 3.97 19.03
N PHE A 173 6.85 3.54 18.58
CA PHE A 173 7.56 4.18 17.49
C PHE A 173 7.53 3.27 16.25
N ILE A 174 7.17 3.83 15.11
CA ILE A 174 7.21 3.14 13.81
C ILE A 174 8.55 3.45 13.16
N ASP A 175 9.41 2.45 13.07
CA ASP A 175 10.67 2.52 12.32
C ASP A 175 10.42 2.29 10.82
N ASP A 176 9.62 1.29 10.45
CA ASP A 176 9.25 0.95 9.07
C ASP A 176 7.81 0.43 9.06
N CYS A 177 6.93 1.01 8.26
CA CYS A 177 5.53 0.58 8.17
C CYS A 177 5.33 -0.43 7.02
N TYR A 178 5.66 -1.70 7.27
CA TYR A 178 5.64 -2.77 6.28
C TYR A 178 4.33 -2.97 5.51
N ALA A 179 3.19 -2.82 6.17
CA ALA A 179 1.90 -3.05 5.53
C ALA A 179 0.86 -2.02 5.99
N LEU A 180 0.06 -1.56 5.04
CA LEU A 180 -1.07 -0.66 5.23
C LEU A 180 -2.31 -1.31 4.62
N ASN A 181 -3.43 -1.26 5.34
CA ASN A 181 -4.74 -1.67 4.83
C ASN A 181 -5.82 -0.76 5.43
N VAL A 182 -6.35 0.13 4.60
CA VAL A 182 -7.38 1.10 4.98
C VAL A 182 -8.75 0.57 4.55
N ILE A 183 -9.74 0.62 5.44
CA ILE A 183 -11.09 0.09 5.19
C ILE A 183 -12.11 1.04 5.78
N GLY A 184 -12.91 1.66 4.92
CA GLY A 184 -13.79 2.75 5.34
C GLY A 184 -12.97 3.81 6.08
N SER A 185 -13.37 4.20 7.29
CA SER A 185 -12.66 5.21 8.06
C SER A 185 -11.52 4.70 8.97
N LYS A 186 -11.19 3.41 8.91
CA LYS A 186 -10.14 2.78 9.73
C LYS A 186 -8.89 2.49 8.92
N ALA A 187 -7.72 2.74 9.50
CA ALA A 187 -6.44 2.32 8.92
C ALA A 187 -5.80 1.25 9.81
N TRP A 188 -5.55 0.08 9.25
CA TRP A 188 -4.75 -0.95 9.88
C TRP A 188 -3.32 -0.88 9.34
N PHE A 189 -2.35 -1.11 10.20
CA PHE A 189 -0.95 -1.10 9.80
C PHE A 189 -0.12 -2.12 10.58
N TYR A 190 0.96 -2.58 9.98
CA TYR A 190 1.90 -3.52 10.61
C TYR A 190 3.32 -3.01 10.39
N PHE A 191 4.12 -2.96 11.46
CA PHE A 191 5.33 -2.15 11.47
C PHE A 191 6.51 -2.77 12.24
N TYR A 192 7.71 -2.37 11.85
CA TYR A 192 8.98 -2.56 12.57
C TYR A 192 9.17 -1.43 13.60
N SER A 193 9.81 -1.64 14.75
CA SER A 193 10.49 -2.87 15.19
C SER A 193 9.66 -3.85 16.01
N ASP A 194 8.53 -3.40 16.54
CA ASP A 194 7.69 -4.20 17.44
C ASP A 194 7.00 -5.39 16.76
N PHE A 195 6.83 -5.35 15.43
CA PHE A 195 6.02 -6.34 14.69
C PHE A 195 4.58 -6.46 15.24
N CYS A 196 4.00 -5.32 15.61
CA CYS A 196 2.63 -5.23 16.10
C CYS A 196 1.67 -4.83 14.99
N LEU A 197 0.42 -5.27 15.10
CA LEU A 197 -0.69 -4.75 14.30
C LEU A 197 -1.25 -3.52 15.02
N GLY A 198 -1.18 -2.37 14.39
CA GLY A 198 -1.85 -1.15 14.80
C GLY A 198 -3.19 -0.96 14.09
N GLN A 199 -4.13 -0.32 14.78
CA GLN A 199 -5.39 0.16 14.23
C GLN A 199 -5.53 1.64 14.56
N ILE A 200 -5.90 2.44 13.58
CA ILE A 200 -6.30 3.83 13.72
C ILE A 200 -7.81 3.88 13.51
N GLY A 201 -8.52 4.21 14.58
CA GLY A 201 -9.97 4.34 14.59
C GLY A 201 -10.46 5.77 14.32
N PRO A 202 -11.78 5.99 14.47
CA PRO A 202 -12.38 7.33 14.41
C PRO A 202 -11.69 8.30 15.38
N GLY A 203 -11.50 9.55 14.96
CA GLY A 203 -10.80 10.56 15.77
C GLY A 203 -9.29 10.30 15.94
N PHE A 204 -8.71 9.42 15.11
CA PHE A 204 -7.30 9.05 15.14
C PHE A 204 -6.83 8.38 16.43
N THR A 205 -7.72 7.67 17.12
CA THR A 205 -7.33 6.85 18.27
C THR A 205 -6.57 5.62 17.79
N THR A 206 -5.38 5.38 18.33
CA THR A 206 -4.53 4.24 17.96
C THR A 206 -4.60 3.15 19.01
N THR A 207 -4.73 1.90 18.58
CA THR A 207 -4.61 0.70 19.43
C THR A 207 -3.68 -0.31 18.80
N TYR A 208 -3.06 -1.16 19.61
CA TYR A 208 -2.09 -2.16 19.13
C TYR A 208 -2.46 -3.56 19.59
N SER A 209 -2.09 -4.55 18.78
CA SER A 209 -2.17 -5.97 19.11
C SER A 209 -0.88 -6.64 18.71
N GLU A 210 -0.29 -7.38 19.65
CA GLU A 210 0.85 -8.25 19.35
C GLU A 210 0.43 -9.31 18.33
N VAL A 211 1.30 -9.59 17.37
CA VAL A 211 1.10 -10.66 16.40
C VAL A 211 2.35 -11.54 16.43
N PRO A 212 2.23 -12.87 16.55
CA PRO A 212 3.39 -13.75 16.61
C PRO A 212 3.96 -14.01 15.20
N LEU A 213 4.12 -12.96 14.41
CA LEU A 213 4.64 -12.96 13.04
C LEU A 213 5.69 -11.88 12.89
N ARG A 214 6.61 -12.01 11.93
CA ARG A 214 7.68 -11.05 11.66
C ARG A 214 7.86 -10.79 10.17
N GLY A 215 7.76 -9.53 9.77
CA GLY A 215 8.18 -9.11 8.43
C GLY A 215 7.18 -9.41 7.31
N SER A 216 5.90 -9.56 7.63
CA SER A 216 4.85 -9.61 6.61
C SER A 216 4.65 -8.22 5.98
N HIS A 217 4.50 -8.17 4.65
CA HIS A 217 4.42 -6.92 3.87
C HIS A 217 3.01 -6.61 3.35
N ALA A 218 2.04 -7.50 3.55
CA ALA A 218 0.65 -7.27 3.25
C ALA A 218 -0.24 -8.09 4.18
N PHE A 219 -1.46 -7.62 4.42
CA PHE A 219 -2.50 -8.42 5.07
C PHE A 219 -3.89 -8.03 4.60
N ALA A 220 -4.74 -9.03 4.32
CA ALA A 220 -6.17 -8.85 4.08
C ALA A 220 -6.94 -9.01 5.40
N THR A 221 -8.00 -8.23 5.60
CA THR A 221 -8.81 -8.27 6.84
C THR A 221 -10.24 -7.75 6.67
N ASP A 222 -11.18 -8.34 7.41
CA ASP A 222 -12.53 -7.82 7.68
C ASP A 222 -12.60 -7.04 9.02
N GLY A 223 -11.45 -6.87 9.69
CA GLY A 223 -11.31 -6.29 11.02
C GLY A 223 -11.36 -7.30 12.18
N LYS A 224 -11.61 -8.59 11.91
CA LYS A 224 -11.57 -9.69 12.90
C LYS A 224 -10.64 -10.81 12.45
N ILE A 225 -10.73 -11.22 11.20
CA ILE A 225 -9.87 -12.20 10.55
C ILE A 225 -8.78 -11.45 9.80
N PHE A 226 -7.56 -11.96 9.88
CA PHE A 226 -6.39 -11.40 9.21
C PHE A 226 -5.66 -12.51 8.49
N VAL A 227 -5.31 -12.28 7.22
CA VAL A 227 -4.41 -13.15 6.47
C VAL A 227 -3.19 -12.35 6.10
N PHE A 228 -2.09 -12.58 6.82
CA PHE A 228 -0.80 -11.96 6.58
C PHE A 228 -0.04 -12.70 5.48
N SER A 229 0.67 -11.97 4.63
CA SER A 229 1.64 -12.55 3.69
C SER A 229 2.76 -13.27 4.43
N ALA A 230 3.56 -14.04 3.68
CA ALA A 230 4.77 -14.70 4.17
C ALA A 230 5.67 -13.76 5.01
N GLN A 231 6.29 -14.34 6.04
CA GLN A 231 7.32 -13.72 6.84
C GLN A 231 8.67 -13.70 6.11
N TYR A 232 9.68 -13.11 6.73
CA TYR A 232 11.04 -13.17 6.20
C TYR A 232 11.52 -14.60 5.96
N ARG A 233 12.07 -14.81 4.76
CA ARG A 233 12.73 -16.06 4.34
C ARG A 233 11.79 -17.27 4.28
N GLU A 234 10.48 -17.06 4.35
CA GLU A 234 9.50 -18.10 4.07
C GLU A 234 9.23 -18.23 2.56
N ASP A 235 8.57 -19.33 2.20
CA ASP A 235 8.01 -19.50 0.86
C ASP A 235 7.00 -18.36 0.59
N PRO A 236 7.14 -17.59 -0.50
CA PRO A 236 6.26 -16.45 -0.79
C PRO A 236 4.80 -16.84 -1.03
N THR A 237 4.50 -18.14 -1.23
CA THR A 237 3.12 -18.65 -1.31
C THR A 237 2.49 -18.90 0.05
N LEU A 238 3.28 -18.88 1.14
CA LEU A 238 2.77 -19.05 2.50
C LEU A 238 2.08 -17.76 2.96
N CYS A 239 0.99 -17.93 3.69
CA CYS A 239 0.27 -16.88 4.40
C CYS A 239 -0.12 -17.38 5.78
N HIS A 240 -0.43 -16.48 6.69
CA HIS A 240 -0.80 -16.81 8.07
C HIS A 240 -2.17 -16.26 8.43
N LEU A 241 -3.08 -17.17 8.75
CA LEU A 241 -4.40 -16.83 9.27
C LEU A 241 -4.30 -16.51 10.76
N ALA A 242 -4.72 -15.32 11.14
CA ALA A 242 -4.84 -14.88 12.51
C ALA A 242 -6.24 -14.30 12.78
N VAL A 243 -6.68 -14.41 14.03
CA VAL A 243 -7.99 -13.91 14.46
C VAL A 243 -7.80 -12.99 15.66
N LEU A 244 -8.35 -11.78 15.55
CA LEU A 244 -8.40 -10.79 16.61
C LEU A 244 -9.62 -11.08 17.51
N GLY A 245 -9.36 -11.37 18.78
CA GLY A 245 -10.39 -11.56 19.80
C GLY A 245 -10.17 -10.66 21.02
N PRO A 246 -11.00 -10.81 22.06
CA PRO A 246 -10.90 -10.02 23.29
C PRO A 246 -9.55 -10.15 24.02
N GLU A 247 -8.88 -11.29 23.86
CA GLU A 247 -7.57 -11.58 24.46
C GLU A 247 -6.39 -11.21 23.53
N GLY A 248 -6.66 -10.49 22.44
CA GLY A 248 -5.67 -10.15 21.41
C GLY A 248 -5.66 -11.08 20.20
N MET A 249 -4.61 -10.98 19.39
CA MET A 249 -4.46 -11.74 18.15
C MET A 249 -3.97 -13.16 18.42
N LYS A 250 -4.58 -14.15 17.77
CA LYS A 250 -4.13 -15.55 17.81
C LYS A 250 -3.99 -16.11 16.40
N THR A 251 -2.79 -16.58 16.05
CA THR A 251 -2.58 -17.35 14.81
C THR A 251 -3.32 -18.68 14.89
N ARG A 252 -4.01 -19.04 13.81
CA ARG A 252 -4.82 -20.25 13.71
C ARG A 252 -4.11 -21.33 12.92
N THR A 253 -3.71 -21.00 11.70
CA THR A 253 -3.12 -21.95 10.76
C THR A 253 -2.38 -21.21 9.65
N ASN A 254 -1.64 -21.98 8.87
CA ASN A 254 -1.01 -21.49 7.66
C ASN A 254 -1.94 -21.72 6.46
N ILE A 255 -1.94 -20.74 5.57
CA ILE A 255 -2.61 -20.76 4.28
C ILE A 255 -1.54 -20.84 3.19
N ARG A 256 -1.85 -21.51 2.09
CA ARG A 256 -1.02 -21.52 0.89
C ARG A 256 -1.80 -20.94 -0.28
N LEU A 257 -1.24 -19.93 -0.92
CA LEU A 257 -1.78 -19.33 -2.13
C LEU A 257 -1.68 -20.36 -3.28
N VAL A 258 -2.82 -20.71 -3.87
CA VAL A 258 -2.84 -21.55 -5.07
C VAL A 258 -2.62 -20.68 -6.29
N LEU A 259 -1.52 -20.89 -7.00
CA LEU A 259 -1.16 -20.10 -8.17
C LEU A 259 -1.65 -20.76 -9.47
N PRO A 260 -1.90 -19.97 -10.53
CA PRO A 260 -2.06 -20.51 -11.86
C PRO A 260 -0.85 -21.36 -12.27
N LYS A 261 -1.08 -22.35 -13.13
CA LYS A 261 -0.01 -23.18 -13.69
C LYS A 261 1.06 -22.29 -14.33
N ASP A 262 2.32 -22.62 -14.07
CA ASP A 262 3.51 -21.92 -14.59
C ASP A 262 3.77 -20.52 -13.98
N VAL A 263 3.04 -20.12 -12.93
CA VAL A 263 3.35 -18.92 -12.13
C VAL A 263 4.15 -19.31 -10.90
N ALA A 264 5.34 -18.74 -10.76
CA ALA A 264 6.15 -18.80 -9.54
C ALA A 264 6.36 -17.39 -8.99
N LEU A 265 6.16 -17.20 -7.70
CA LEU A 265 6.43 -15.93 -7.04
C LEU A 265 7.94 -15.76 -6.85
N ASP A 266 8.43 -14.53 -6.97
CA ASP A 266 9.76 -14.18 -6.51
C ASP A 266 9.71 -12.85 -5.74
N PRO A 267 10.26 -12.79 -4.51
CA PRO A 267 10.14 -11.64 -3.62
C PRO A 267 10.60 -10.30 -4.20
N ARG A 268 11.45 -10.30 -5.22
CA ARG A 268 12.00 -9.06 -5.80
C ARG A 268 11.11 -8.42 -6.85
N THR A 269 10.25 -9.21 -7.49
CA THR A 269 9.48 -8.75 -8.66
C THR A 269 8.01 -9.15 -8.62
N THR A 270 7.57 -9.93 -7.62
CA THR A 270 6.16 -10.10 -7.29
C THR A 270 5.66 -8.86 -6.56
N LEU A 271 4.63 -8.23 -7.12
CA LEU A 271 3.88 -7.18 -6.41
C LEU A 271 2.79 -7.85 -5.58
N ILE A 272 2.67 -7.46 -4.32
CA ILE A 272 1.58 -7.86 -3.43
C ILE A 272 0.96 -6.61 -2.83
N LYS A 273 -0.37 -6.53 -2.85
CA LYS A 273 -1.16 -5.43 -2.28
C LYS A 273 -2.37 -5.99 -1.56
N ALA A 274 -2.77 -5.35 -0.48
CA ALA A 274 -3.98 -5.72 0.24
C ALA A 274 -4.82 -4.48 0.53
N ARG A 275 -6.14 -4.66 0.46
CA ARG A 275 -7.14 -3.63 0.76
C ARG A 275 -8.42 -4.34 1.16
N GLY A 276 -8.96 -4.01 2.33
CA GLY A 276 -10.12 -4.75 2.83
C GLY A 276 -9.81 -6.24 3.00
N GLU A 277 -10.79 -7.03 2.59
CA GLU A 277 -10.79 -8.49 2.56
C GLU A 277 -10.02 -9.06 1.36
N TRP A 278 -9.35 -8.21 0.57
CA TRP A 278 -8.68 -8.61 -0.64
C TRP A 278 -7.16 -8.65 -0.49
N LEU A 279 -6.56 -9.71 -1.04
CA LEU A 279 -5.14 -9.82 -1.31
C LEU A 279 -4.93 -9.96 -2.81
N HIS A 280 -4.16 -9.06 -3.41
CA HIS A 280 -3.85 -9.06 -4.83
C HIS A 280 -2.37 -9.31 -5.02
N LEU A 281 -2.03 -10.15 -6.00
CA LEU A 281 -0.66 -10.32 -6.46
C LEU A 281 -0.56 -10.09 -7.96
N PHE A 282 0.61 -9.63 -8.39
CA PHE A 282 0.96 -9.56 -9.80
C PHE A 282 2.35 -10.10 -10.06
N ARG A 283 2.43 -10.97 -11.06
CA ARG A 283 3.67 -11.59 -11.50
C ARG A 283 3.60 -11.92 -12.98
N ALA A 284 4.63 -11.53 -13.74
CA ALA A 284 4.81 -11.94 -15.14
C ALA A 284 3.57 -11.67 -16.03
N GLY A 285 2.91 -10.52 -15.85
CA GLY A 285 1.71 -10.15 -16.60
C GLY A 285 0.41 -10.79 -16.12
N ILE A 286 0.47 -11.60 -15.05
CA ILE A 286 -0.70 -12.27 -14.47
C ILE A 286 -1.04 -11.59 -13.16
N TRP A 287 -2.27 -11.08 -13.09
CA TRP A 287 -2.89 -10.61 -11.87
C TRP A 287 -3.74 -11.74 -11.27
N VAL A 288 -3.59 -11.96 -9.97
CA VAL A 288 -4.39 -12.91 -9.20
C VAL A 288 -4.94 -12.18 -7.98
N ALA A 289 -6.24 -12.31 -7.74
CA ALA A 289 -6.91 -11.78 -6.55
C ALA A 289 -7.44 -12.93 -5.70
N TYR A 290 -7.36 -12.75 -4.38
CA TYR A 290 -7.90 -13.66 -3.38
C TYR A 290 -8.82 -12.86 -2.46
N HIS A 291 -9.96 -13.44 -2.12
CA HIS A 291 -10.92 -12.84 -1.20
C HIS A 291 -11.02 -13.69 0.06
N LEU A 292 -11.12 -13.05 1.24
CA LEU A 292 -11.24 -13.79 2.51
C LEU A 292 -12.45 -14.73 2.52
N GLY A 293 -13.54 -14.34 1.86
CA GLY A 293 -14.75 -15.17 1.74
C GLY A 293 -14.58 -16.50 0.99
N ASP A 294 -13.46 -16.68 0.26
CA ASP A 294 -13.16 -17.95 -0.42
C ASP A 294 -12.32 -18.91 0.44
N LEU A 295 -11.96 -18.51 1.66
CA LEU A 295 -11.26 -19.38 2.59
C LEU A 295 -12.20 -20.48 3.11
N PRO A 296 -11.83 -21.76 2.98
CA PRO A 296 -12.68 -22.84 3.45
C PRO A 296 -12.72 -22.85 4.99
N ASN A 297 -13.92 -22.75 5.55
CA ASN A 297 -14.20 -22.89 6.99
C ASN A 297 -13.53 -21.82 7.89
N VAL A 298 -13.44 -20.58 7.41
CA VAL A 298 -12.97 -19.42 8.20
C VAL A 298 -14.14 -18.52 8.55
#